data_AF-A0A8S8ZCH1-F1
#
_entry.id   AF-A0A8S8ZCH1-F1
#
_cell.length_a   1.000
_cell.length_b   1.000
_cell.length_c   1.000
_cell.angle_alpha   90.00
_cell.angle_beta   90.00
_cell.angle_gamma   90.00
#
_symmetry.space_group_name_H-M   'P 1'
#
loop_
_entity.id
_entity.type
_entity.pdbx_description
1 polymer ?
#
loop_
_entity_poly.entity_id
_entity_poly.type
_entity_poly.pdbx_seq_one_letter_code
_entity_poly.pdbx_strand_id
1 'polypeptide(L)'
;MLKDIIKFILKNSIIFALVSFAFSMIGAFFPESEFTVVIGNPLVVSSVTYEHVLGHVFWGAIIGLGTLSIRYIILGGSFAIFLDSDHLLQFLDIELVSRMSHSIPFAVIVSIVFFVILRGKDIRICAVAFGAVLSHIAFDIFLADVALNSGTEFPLFSPFTFETVSLQGLDWLGIQIIGVSIVAIVSYFYKRKEIKLKNNLTKT
;
A
#
# COMPACT_ATOMS: atom_id res chain seq x y z
N MET A 1 8.54 25.25 5.94
CA MET A 1 8.60 24.50 4.67
C MET A 1 9.08 23.06 4.84
N LEU A 2 10.35 22.78 5.16
CA LEU A 2 10.83 21.40 5.35
C LEU A 2 10.14 20.70 6.53
N LYS A 3 10.02 21.38 7.67
CA LYS A 3 9.29 20.90 8.85
C LYS A 3 7.85 20.48 8.55
N ASP A 4 7.16 21.22 7.69
CA ASP A 4 5.77 20.95 7.33
C ASP A 4 5.66 19.73 6.40
N ILE A 5 6.61 19.57 5.49
CA ILE A 5 6.73 18.38 4.63
C ILE A 5 7.01 17.14 5.48
N ILE A 6 7.97 17.20 6.40
CA ILE A 6 8.29 16.09 7.30
C ILE A 6 7.07 15.73 8.15
N LYS A 7 6.42 16.72 8.77
CA LYS A 7 5.20 16.50 9.57
C LYS A 7 4.07 15.87 8.74
N PHE A 8 3.91 16.32 7.49
CA PHE A 8 2.93 15.76 6.56
C PHE A 8 3.25 14.30 6.23
N ILE A 9 4.50 13.97 5.91
CA ILE A 9 4.92 12.61 5.59
C ILE A 9 4.71 11.72 6.82
N LEU A 10 5.34 12.06 7.94
CA LEU A 10 5.33 11.25 9.16
C LEU A 10 3.90 10.96 9.65
N LYS A 11 3.04 11.99 9.67
CA LYS A 11 1.65 11.84 10.11
C LYS A 11 0.90 10.82 9.24
N ASN A 12 0.97 10.97 7.92
CA ASN A 12 0.22 10.10 7.02
C ASN A 12 0.82 8.68 7.00
N SER A 13 2.14 8.54 7.07
CA SER A 13 2.84 7.26 7.21
C SER A 13 2.39 6.49 8.45
N ILE A 14 2.34 7.16 9.62
CA ILE A 14 1.87 6.54 10.87
C ILE A 14 0.41 6.09 10.75
N ILE A 15 -0.47 6.92 10.15
CA ILE A 15 -1.87 6.54 9.92
C ILE A 15 -1.95 5.27 9.06
N PHE A 16 -1.21 5.22 7.94
CA PHE A 16 -1.21 4.06 7.05
C PHE A 16 -0.74 2.80 7.79
N ALA A 17 0.39 2.88 8.50
CA ALA A 17 0.94 1.76 9.27
C ALA A 17 -0.04 1.24 10.32
N LEU A 18 -0.69 2.13 11.08
CA LEU A 18 -1.69 1.75 12.08
C LEU A 18 -2.92 1.08 11.46
N VAL A 19 -3.38 1.58 10.30
CA VAL A 19 -4.52 0.99 9.60
C VAL A 19 -4.15 -0.38 9.03
N SER A 20 -2.96 -0.54 8.43
CA SER A 20 -2.45 -1.84 7.96
C SER A 20 -2.34 -2.84 9.11
N PHE A 21 -1.67 -2.45 10.19
CA PHE A 21 -1.52 -3.28 11.38
C PHE A 21 -2.88 -3.70 11.97
N ALA A 22 -3.82 -2.76 12.13
CA ALA A 22 -5.15 -3.05 12.66
C ALA A 22 -5.97 -3.94 11.74
N PHE A 23 -5.84 -3.80 10.43
CA PHE A 23 -6.51 -4.66 9.47
C PHE A 23 -5.92 -6.08 9.49
N SER A 24 -4.60 -6.21 9.61
CA SER A 24 -3.95 -7.51 9.72
C SER A 24 -4.34 -8.26 11.00
N MET A 25 -4.58 -7.54 12.11
CA MET A 25 -5.13 -8.13 13.33
C MET A 25 -6.51 -8.77 13.14
N ILE A 26 -7.26 -8.43 12.09
CA ILE A 26 -8.54 -9.09 11.79
C ILE A 26 -8.32 -10.58 11.52
N GLY A 27 -7.17 -10.98 10.96
CA GLY A 27 -6.82 -12.37 10.71
C GLY A 27 -6.80 -13.24 11.97
N ALA A 28 -6.53 -12.66 13.15
CA ALA A 28 -6.53 -13.38 14.43
C ALA A 28 -7.94 -13.88 14.83
N PHE A 29 -9.00 -13.31 14.27
CA PHE A 29 -10.37 -13.71 14.56
C PHE A 29 -10.84 -14.92 13.74
N PHE A 30 -9.98 -15.53 12.92
CA PHE A 30 -10.30 -16.69 12.10
C PHE A 30 -9.39 -17.90 12.40
N PRO A 31 -9.33 -18.37 13.66
CA PRO A 31 -8.42 -19.46 14.07
C PRO A 31 -8.75 -20.80 13.39
N GLU A 32 -10.00 -21.01 12.97
CA GLU A 32 -10.44 -22.25 12.31
C GLU A 32 -10.17 -22.27 10.80
N SER A 33 -9.67 -21.17 10.23
CA SER A 33 -9.32 -21.09 8.81
C SER A 33 -8.06 -21.91 8.53
N GLU A 34 -8.06 -22.71 7.46
CA GLU A 34 -6.86 -23.44 7.00
C GLU A 34 -5.70 -22.52 6.57
N PHE A 35 -5.99 -21.23 6.35
CA PHE A 35 -5.02 -20.19 6.00
C PHE A 35 -4.43 -19.47 7.22
N THR A 36 -4.88 -19.82 8.43
CA THR A 36 -4.38 -19.28 9.68
C THR A 36 -3.24 -20.15 10.18
N VAL A 37 -2.03 -19.57 10.23
CA VAL A 37 -0.82 -20.29 10.63
C VAL A 37 0.06 -19.41 11.52
N VAL A 38 0.89 -20.05 12.34
CA VAL A 38 2.04 -19.38 12.94
C VAL A 38 3.12 -19.27 11.88
N ILE A 39 3.32 -18.07 11.34
CA ILE A 39 4.33 -17.80 10.29
C ILE A 39 5.75 -17.90 10.88
N GLY A 40 5.91 -17.54 12.16
CA GLY A 40 7.20 -17.54 12.87
C GLY A 40 7.99 -16.23 12.72
N ASN A 41 9.17 -16.16 13.32
CA ASN A 41 9.97 -14.91 13.37
C ASN A 41 10.35 -14.40 11.96
N PRO A 42 9.94 -13.18 11.55
CA PRO A 42 10.22 -12.62 10.22
C PRO A 42 11.70 -12.60 9.83
N LEU A 43 12.59 -12.44 10.80
CA LEU A 43 14.04 -12.40 10.57
C LEU A 43 14.61 -13.76 10.17
N VAL A 44 13.86 -14.83 10.41
CA VAL A 44 14.24 -16.22 10.10
C VAL A 44 13.46 -16.72 8.88
N VAL A 45 12.15 -16.47 8.82
CA VAL A 45 11.25 -17.08 7.83
C VAL A 45 11.06 -16.23 6.58
N SER A 46 11.08 -14.90 6.71
CA SER A 46 10.82 -13.98 5.58
C SER A 46 12.09 -13.56 4.86
N SER A 47 13.27 -14.01 5.32
CA SER A 47 14.58 -13.71 4.71
C SER A 47 14.77 -12.22 4.37
N VAL A 48 14.27 -11.31 5.22
CA VAL A 48 14.18 -9.88 4.88
C VAL A 48 15.56 -9.34 4.48
N THR A 49 15.71 -8.95 3.21
CA THR A 49 16.95 -8.38 2.68
C THR A 49 16.85 -6.88 2.48
N TYR A 50 17.99 -6.22 2.34
CA TYR A 50 18.03 -4.79 2.00
C TYR A 50 17.37 -4.52 0.64
N GLU A 51 17.55 -5.41 -0.33
CA GLU A 51 16.98 -5.32 -1.68
C GLU A 51 15.45 -5.38 -1.64
N HIS A 52 14.90 -6.25 -0.79
CA HIS A 52 13.45 -6.37 -0.58
C HIS A 52 12.87 -5.06 -0.06
N VAL A 53 13.43 -4.53 1.03
CA VAL A 53 12.96 -3.28 1.66
C VAL A 53 13.11 -2.09 0.70
N LEU A 54 14.27 -1.94 0.06
CA LEU A 54 14.52 -0.84 -0.87
C LEU A 54 13.65 -0.95 -2.13
N GLY A 55 13.36 -2.17 -2.58
CA GLY A 55 12.46 -2.44 -3.68
C GLY A 55 11.05 -1.91 -3.41
N HIS A 56 10.47 -2.19 -2.24
CA HIS A 56 9.19 -1.60 -1.86
C HIS A 56 9.20 -0.08 -1.85
N VAL A 57 10.25 0.55 -1.30
CA VAL A 57 10.37 2.01 -1.32
C VAL A 57 10.37 2.53 -2.74
N PHE A 58 11.16 1.93 -3.62
CA PHE A 58 11.35 2.39 -4.98
C PHE A 58 10.07 2.21 -5.81
N TRP A 59 9.44 1.04 -5.75
CA TRP A 59 8.18 0.77 -6.46
C TRP A 59 7.05 1.67 -5.96
N GLY A 60 6.93 1.82 -4.63
CA GLY A 60 5.97 2.75 -4.04
C GLY A 60 6.25 4.20 -4.44
N ALA A 61 7.52 4.60 -4.54
CA ALA A 61 7.88 5.94 -5.03
C ALA A 61 7.44 6.17 -6.47
N ILE A 62 7.50 5.14 -7.33
CA ILE A 62 6.98 5.20 -8.72
C ILE A 62 5.48 5.49 -8.73
N ILE A 63 4.70 4.92 -7.82
CA ILE A 63 3.27 5.26 -7.69
C ILE A 63 3.11 6.75 -7.37
N GLY A 64 3.88 7.26 -6.41
CA GLY A 64 3.82 8.66 -6.03
C GLY A 64 4.26 9.62 -7.14
N LEU A 65 5.05 9.19 -8.13
CA LEU A 65 5.41 10.00 -9.31
C LEU A 65 4.18 10.46 -10.09
N GLY A 66 3.09 9.68 -10.09
CA GLY A 66 1.82 10.07 -10.74
C GLY A 66 1.25 11.40 -10.20
N THR A 67 1.67 11.83 -9.01
CA THR A 67 1.26 13.12 -8.44
C THR A 67 2.12 14.31 -8.87
N LEU A 68 3.29 14.06 -9.46
CA LEU A 68 4.34 15.04 -9.77
C LEU A 68 4.75 15.89 -8.55
N SER A 69 4.74 15.30 -7.34
CA SER A 69 5.04 16.02 -6.10
C SER A 69 5.83 15.19 -5.10
N ILE A 70 6.98 15.71 -4.69
CA ILE A 70 7.97 15.01 -3.85
C ILE A 70 7.40 14.43 -2.56
N ARG A 71 6.49 15.15 -1.90
CA ARG A 71 5.89 14.67 -0.64
C ARG A 71 5.03 13.42 -0.84
N TYR A 72 4.42 13.25 -2.01
CA TYR A 72 3.63 12.05 -2.31
C TYR A 72 4.49 10.94 -2.90
N ILE A 73 5.61 11.25 -3.56
CA ILE A 73 6.64 10.27 -3.93
C ILE A 73 7.16 9.57 -2.67
N ILE A 74 7.52 10.36 -1.65
CA ILE A 74 7.98 9.81 -0.37
C ILE A 74 6.85 9.04 0.34
N LEU A 75 5.60 9.53 0.30
CA LEU A 75 4.47 8.78 0.86
C LEU A 75 4.23 7.45 0.14
N GLY A 76 4.33 7.39 -1.19
CA GLY A 76 4.15 6.16 -1.94
C GLY A 76 5.14 5.09 -1.51
N GLY A 77 6.44 5.42 -1.43
CA GLY A 77 7.46 4.50 -0.95
C GLY A 77 7.27 4.13 0.53
N SER A 78 6.88 5.10 1.37
CA SER A 78 6.62 4.85 2.79
C SER A 78 5.42 3.93 3.01
N PHE A 79 4.31 4.13 2.29
CA PHE A 79 3.11 3.29 2.40
C PHE A 79 3.38 1.88 1.90
N ALA A 80 4.18 1.72 0.83
CA ALA A 80 4.55 0.41 0.33
C ALA A 80 5.32 -0.42 1.37
N ILE A 81 6.27 0.17 2.11
CA ILE A 81 6.90 -0.56 3.24
C ILE A 81 5.88 -0.80 4.36
N PHE A 82 5.11 0.23 4.75
CA PHE A 82 4.23 0.09 5.91
C PHE A 82 3.04 -0.85 5.69
N LEU A 83 2.83 -1.34 4.48
CA LEU A 83 1.90 -2.44 4.23
C LEU A 83 2.29 -3.68 5.03
N ASP A 84 3.59 -3.99 5.09
CA ASP A 84 4.18 -5.12 5.83
C ASP A 84 4.21 -4.95 7.36
N SER A 85 3.37 -4.06 7.89
CA SER A 85 3.22 -3.94 9.34
C SER A 85 2.67 -5.22 9.97
N ASP A 86 2.13 -6.15 9.18
CA ASP A 86 1.73 -7.50 9.62
C ASP A 86 2.92 -8.38 10.03
N HIS A 87 4.12 -8.17 9.47
CA HIS A 87 5.33 -8.84 9.95
C HIS A 87 5.64 -8.51 11.42
N LEU A 88 5.25 -7.33 11.92
CA LEU A 88 5.44 -7.00 13.33
C LEU A 88 4.64 -7.92 14.25
N LEU A 89 3.50 -8.42 13.80
CA LEU A 89 2.65 -9.34 14.56
C LEU A 89 3.27 -10.73 14.67
N GLN A 90 4.08 -11.13 13.69
CA GLN A 90 4.74 -12.43 13.68
C GLN A 90 5.78 -12.56 14.81
N PHE A 91 6.33 -11.45 15.33
CA PHE A 91 7.20 -11.48 16.52
C PHE A 91 6.46 -11.93 17.79
N LEU A 92 5.13 -11.88 17.80
CA LEU A 92 4.31 -12.32 18.93
C LEU A 92 3.99 -13.81 18.89
N ASP A 93 4.41 -14.53 17.84
CA ASP A 93 4.18 -15.97 17.66
C ASP A 93 2.68 -16.33 17.69
N ILE A 94 1.84 -15.45 17.15
CA ILE A 94 0.39 -15.61 17.08
C ILE A 94 -0.04 -16.20 15.74
N GLU A 95 -1.08 -17.03 15.79
CA GLU A 95 -1.75 -17.55 14.59
C GLU A 95 -2.51 -16.43 13.87
N LEU A 96 -2.18 -16.23 12.60
CA LEU A 96 -2.79 -15.20 11.76
C LEU A 96 -2.98 -15.70 10.33
N VAL A 97 -4.02 -15.18 9.68
CA VAL A 97 -4.10 -15.22 8.22
C VAL A 97 -2.95 -14.41 7.63
N SER A 98 -2.09 -15.07 6.85
CA SER A 98 -0.93 -14.45 6.22
C SER A 98 -1.34 -13.39 5.18
N ARG A 99 -0.54 -12.31 5.06
CA ARG A 99 -0.69 -11.27 4.01
C ARG A 99 -2.09 -10.62 3.98
N MET A 100 -2.73 -10.51 5.14
CA MET A 100 -4.12 -10.04 5.26
C MET A 100 -4.34 -8.66 4.61
N SER A 101 -3.38 -7.74 4.80
CA SER A 101 -3.43 -6.38 4.25
C SER A 101 -3.02 -6.29 2.77
N HIS A 102 -2.51 -7.36 2.16
CA HIS A 102 -2.14 -7.43 0.74
C HIS A 102 -3.37 -7.73 -0.14
N SER A 103 -4.46 -6.99 0.10
CA SER A 103 -5.77 -7.26 -0.46
C SER A 103 -6.44 -6.00 -1.03
N ILE A 104 -7.31 -6.18 -2.02
CA ILE A 104 -8.05 -5.08 -2.64
C ILE A 104 -9.04 -4.44 -1.66
N PRO A 105 -9.78 -5.19 -0.82
CA PRO A 105 -10.61 -4.59 0.23
C PRO A 105 -9.80 -3.70 1.17
N PHE A 106 -8.59 -4.11 1.58
CA PHE A 106 -7.71 -3.25 2.37
C PHE A 106 -7.37 -1.96 1.63
N ALA A 107 -6.96 -2.05 0.37
CA ALA A 107 -6.64 -0.87 -0.47
C ALA A 107 -7.80 0.12 -0.52
N VAL A 108 -9.04 -0.37 -0.65
CA VAL A 108 -10.26 0.47 -0.62
C VAL A 108 -10.47 1.09 0.77
N ILE A 109 -10.36 0.29 1.83
CA ILE A 109 -10.59 0.73 3.22
C ILE A 109 -9.60 1.83 3.61
N VAL A 110 -8.30 1.64 3.35
CA VAL A 110 -7.29 2.64 3.70
C VAL A 110 -7.52 3.95 2.93
N SER A 111 -7.95 3.88 1.66
CA SER A 111 -8.35 5.06 0.90
C SER A 111 -9.55 5.78 1.51
N ILE A 112 -10.57 5.05 1.99
CA ILE A 112 -11.73 5.62 2.68
C ILE A 112 -11.31 6.27 3.99
N VAL A 113 -10.46 5.61 4.77
CA VAL A 113 -9.93 6.16 6.04
C VAL A 113 -9.24 7.51 5.79
N PHE A 114 -8.35 7.58 4.79
CA PHE A 114 -7.74 8.86 4.41
C PHE A 114 -8.76 9.89 3.94
N PHE A 115 -9.75 9.47 3.15
CA PHE A 115 -10.81 10.38 2.69
C PHE A 115 -11.57 11.01 3.86
N VAL A 116 -11.93 10.21 4.87
CA VAL A 116 -12.63 10.66 6.08
C VAL A 116 -11.75 11.60 6.90
N ILE A 117 -10.50 11.21 7.20
CA ILE A 117 -9.56 12.02 7.99
C ILE A 117 -9.30 13.38 7.32
N LEU A 118 -9.15 13.39 5.99
CA LEU A 118 -8.87 14.58 5.21
C LEU A 118 -10.14 15.35 4.82
N ARG A 119 -11.33 14.80 5.13
CA ARG A 119 -12.64 15.34 4.73
C ARG A 119 -12.72 15.63 3.23
N GLY A 120 -12.15 14.73 2.41
CA GLY A 120 -12.07 14.87 0.96
C GLY A 120 -11.22 16.03 0.44
N LYS A 121 -10.47 16.73 1.30
CA LYS A 121 -9.67 17.91 0.89
C LYS A 121 -8.47 17.55 0.02
N ASP A 122 -7.91 16.35 0.18
CA ASP A 122 -6.74 15.90 -0.59
C ASP A 122 -6.89 14.42 -1.00
N ILE A 123 -7.73 14.21 -2.01
CA ILE A 123 -8.02 12.88 -2.58
C ILE A 123 -6.79 12.19 -3.17
N ARG A 124 -5.69 12.92 -3.40
CA ARG A 124 -4.43 12.34 -3.90
C ARG A 124 -3.81 11.38 -2.90
N ILE A 125 -3.90 11.65 -1.59
CA ILE A 125 -3.40 10.72 -0.56
C ILE A 125 -4.20 9.42 -0.61
N CYS A 126 -5.51 9.50 -0.86
CA CYS A 126 -6.37 8.32 -0.97
C CYS A 126 -5.93 7.45 -2.16
N ALA A 127 -5.64 8.06 -3.31
CA ALA A 127 -5.15 7.37 -4.50
C ALA A 127 -3.74 6.80 -4.28
N VAL A 128 -2.84 7.55 -3.63
CA VAL A 128 -1.48 7.08 -3.32
C VAL A 128 -1.52 5.90 -2.34
N ALA A 129 -2.39 5.93 -1.34
CA ALA A 129 -2.59 4.79 -0.42
C ALA A 129 -3.07 3.54 -1.17
N PHE A 130 -4.06 3.68 -2.06
CA PHE A 130 -4.54 2.57 -2.90
C PHE A 130 -3.42 2.02 -3.79
N GLY A 131 -2.74 2.92 -4.51
CA GLY A 131 -1.68 2.56 -5.45
C GLY A 131 -0.48 1.94 -4.75
N ALA A 132 -0.17 2.34 -3.51
CA ALA A 132 0.91 1.75 -2.73
C ALA A 132 0.66 0.28 -2.41
N VAL A 133 -0.59 -0.11 -2.13
CA VAL A 133 -0.96 -1.53 -1.94
C VAL A 133 -0.73 -2.32 -3.23
N LEU A 134 -1.21 -1.80 -4.37
CA LEU A 134 -0.99 -2.44 -5.68
C LEU A 134 0.50 -2.56 -6.01
N SER A 135 1.28 -1.52 -5.70
CA SER A 135 2.70 -1.50 -6.02
C SER A 135 3.53 -2.40 -5.14
N HIS A 136 3.12 -2.55 -3.88
CA HIS A 136 3.67 -3.55 -3.00
C HIS A 136 3.46 -4.95 -3.57
N ILE A 137 2.21 -5.31 -3.91
CA ILE A 137 1.87 -6.61 -4.53
C ILE A 137 2.65 -6.82 -5.84
N ALA A 138 2.73 -5.78 -6.68
CA ALA A 138 3.51 -5.84 -7.91
C ALA A 138 5.00 -6.11 -7.64
N PHE A 139 5.59 -5.46 -6.64
CA PHE A 139 7.00 -5.69 -6.30
C PHE A 139 7.23 -7.11 -5.81
N ASP A 140 6.36 -7.65 -4.96
CA ASP A 140 6.44 -9.04 -4.50
C ASP A 140 6.40 -10.04 -5.64
N ILE A 141 5.51 -9.83 -6.63
CA ILE A 141 5.43 -10.68 -7.83
C ILE A 141 6.73 -10.55 -8.63
N PHE A 142 7.21 -9.33 -8.86
CA PHE A 142 8.46 -9.11 -9.58
C PHE A 142 9.64 -9.79 -8.89
N LEU A 143 9.77 -9.66 -7.58
CA LEU A 143 10.86 -10.24 -6.81
C LEU A 143 10.77 -11.77 -6.82
N ALA A 144 9.60 -12.33 -6.54
CA ALA A 144 9.40 -13.78 -6.53
C ALA A 144 9.69 -14.41 -7.90
N ASP A 145 9.11 -13.85 -8.97
CA ASP A 145 9.18 -14.44 -10.31
C ASP A 145 10.49 -14.09 -11.01
N VAL A 146 10.77 -12.81 -11.19
CA VAL A 146 11.89 -12.34 -12.02
C VAL A 146 13.24 -12.50 -11.32
N ALA A 147 13.30 -12.24 -10.01
CA ALA A 147 14.56 -12.31 -9.28
C ALA A 147 14.84 -13.70 -8.71
N LEU A 148 13.80 -14.45 -8.31
CA LEU A 148 13.95 -15.71 -7.58
C LEU A 148 13.43 -16.95 -8.33
N ASN A 149 12.82 -16.80 -9.51
CA ASN A 149 12.20 -17.89 -10.28
C ASN A 149 11.23 -18.74 -9.45
N SER A 150 10.37 -18.07 -8.70
CA SER A 150 9.37 -18.65 -7.80
C SER A 150 7.99 -18.00 -8.00
N GLY A 151 6.92 -18.70 -7.63
CA GLY A 151 5.58 -18.13 -7.62
C GLY A 151 5.29 -17.36 -6.32
N THR A 152 4.31 -16.46 -6.37
CA THR A 152 3.76 -15.81 -5.18
C THR A 152 2.23 -15.85 -5.21
N GLU A 153 1.64 -15.83 -4.02
CA GLU A 153 0.22 -15.98 -3.80
C GLU A 153 -0.28 -14.91 -2.85
N PHE A 154 -1.47 -14.38 -3.13
CA PHE A 154 -2.07 -13.31 -2.33
C PHE A 154 -3.54 -13.58 -2.03
N PRO A 155 -4.00 -13.31 -0.80
CA PRO A 155 -5.42 -13.35 -0.46
C PRO A 155 -6.09 -12.04 -0.89
N LEU A 156 -6.23 -11.84 -2.21
CA LEU A 156 -6.64 -10.55 -2.81
C LEU A 156 -8.00 -10.04 -2.33
N PHE A 157 -8.83 -10.92 -1.78
CA PHE A 157 -10.20 -10.62 -1.33
C PHE A 157 -10.39 -10.73 0.19
N SER A 158 -9.32 -10.84 0.98
CA SER A 158 -9.38 -10.74 2.45
C SER A 158 -10.05 -9.44 2.90
N PRO A 159 -10.89 -9.45 3.96
CA PRO A 159 -11.25 -10.57 4.84
C PRO A 159 -12.43 -11.42 4.34
N PHE A 160 -12.96 -11.17 3.13
CA PHE A 160 -14.21 -11.81 2.70
C PHE A 160 -14.02 -13.28 2.32
N THR A 161 -12.86 -13.59 1.73
CA THR A 161 -12.36 -14.95 1.51
C THR A 161 -10.85 -14.95 1.71
N PHE A 162 -10.31 -16.08 2.13
CA PHE A 162 -8.88 -16.30 2.35
C PHE A 162 -8.21 -17.11 1.23
N GLU A 163 -9.00 -17.55 0.25
CA GLU A 163 -8.47 -18.19 -0.96
C GLU A 163 -7.43 -17.29 -1.63
N THR A 164 -6.29 -17.89 -1.94
CA THR A 164 -5.17 -17.19 -2.56
C THR A 164 -5.24 -17.22 -4.08
N VAL A 165 -4.78 -16.14 -4.69
CA VAL A 165 -4.62 -16.02 -6.14
C VAL A 165 -3.14 -16.07 -6.45
N SER A 166 -2.74 -17.02 -7.29
CA SER A 166 -1.38 -17.11 -7.82
C SER A 166 -1.17 -16.12 -8.95
N LEU A 167 -0.13 -15.30 -8.84
CA LEU A 167 0.25 -14.27 -9.82
C LEU A 167 1.72 -14.42 -10.21
N GLN A 168 2.03 -14.28 -11.49
CA GLN A 168 3.37 -14.55 -12.05
C GLN A 168 3.64 -13.83 -13.38
N GLY A 169 4.87 -13.92 -13.89
CA GLY A 169 5.21 -13.39 -15.21
C GLY A 169 5.05 -11.88 -15.29
N LEU A 170 4.23 -11.41 -16.24
CA LEU A 170 4.02 -9.97 -16.48
C LEU A 170 2.91 -9.35 -15.62
N ASP A 171 2.30 -10.11 -14.71
CA ASP A 171 1.21 -9.62 -13.86
C ASP A 171 1.64 -8.41 -13.02
N TRP A 172 2.88 -8.41 -12.50
CA TRP A 172 3.43 -7.28 -11.75
C TRP A 172 3.39 -5.97 -12.55
N LEU A 173 3.68 -6.04 -13.86
CA LEU A 173 3.76 -4.87 -14.71
C LEU A 173 2.36 -4.29 -14.93
N GLY A 174 1.37 -5.15 -15.19
CA GLY A 174 -0.03 -4.74 -15.30
C GLY A 174 -0.54 -4.07 -14.04
N ILE A 175 -0.30 -4.67 -12.88
CA ILE A 175 -0.72 -4.14 -11.57
C ILE A 175 -0.06 -2.78 -11.29
N GLN A 176 1.25 -2.66 -11.54
CA GLN A 176 1.98 -1.40 -11.35
C GLN A 176 1.44 -0.29 -12.28
N ILE A 177 1.20 -0.59 -13.55
CA ILE A 177 0.64 0.37 -14.52
C ILE A 177 -0.73 0.85 -14.08
N ILE A 178 -1.59 -0.05 -13.58
CA ILE A 178 -2.92 0.31 -13.06
C ILE A 178 -2.77 1.26 -11.86
N GLY A 179 -1.90 0.92 -10.90
CA GLY A 179 -1.66 1.75 -9.71
C GLY A 179 -1.19 3.16 -10.07
N VAL A 180 -0.20 3.28 -10.95
CA VAL A 180 0.32 4.59 -11.42
C VAL A 180 -0.77 5.37 -12.15
N SER A 181 -1.53 4.71 -13.03
CA SER A 181 -2.61 5.33 -13.80
C SER A 181 -3.68 5.93 -12.90
N ILE A 182 -4.11 5.20 -11.86
CA ILE A 182 -5.08 5.70 -10.87
C ILE A 182 -4.56 6.98 -10.20
N VAL A 183 -3.32 6.98 -9.73
CA VAL A 183 -2.73 8.15 -9.05
C VAL A 183 -2.57 9.34 -9.99
N ALA A 184 -2.12 9.10 -11.22
CA ALA A 184 -1.97 10.13 -12.24
C ALA A 184 -3.31 10.79 -12.61
N ILE A 185 -4.34 9.99 -12.86
CA ILE A 185 -5.68 10.47 -13.22
C ILE A 185 -6.28 11.29 -12.07
N VAL A 186 -6.24 10.79 -10.83
CA VAL A 186 -6.76 11.51 -9.65
C VAL A 186 -6.01 12.83 -9.45
N SER A 187 -4.68 12.81 -9.60
CA SER A 187 -3.85 14.01 -9.45
C SER A 187 -4.13 15.06 -10.52
N TYR A 188 -4.34 14.63 -11.77
CA TYR A 188 -4.75 15.50 -12.86
C TYR A 188 -6.09 16.20 -12.56
N PHE A 189 -7.12 15.44 -12.18
CA PHE A 189 -8.43 16.01 -11.86
C PHE A 189 -8.40 16.94 -10.64
N TYR A 190 -7.65 16.56 -9.61
CA TYR A 190 -7.44 17.40 -8.44
C TYR A 190 -6.83 18.75 -8.84
N LYS A 191 -5.77 18.73 -9.67
CA LYS A 191 -5.09 19.95 -10.12
C LYS A 191 -5.99 20.82 -11.00
N ARG A 192 -6.74 20.20 -11.91
CA ARG A 192 -7.71 20.89 -12.77
C ARG A 192 -8.78 21.61 -11.95
N LYS A 193 -9.31 20.97 -10.90
CA LYS A 193 -10.28 21.58 -9.98
C LYS A 193 -9.67 22.77 -9.23
N GLU A 194 -8.45 22.63 -8.73
CA GLU A 194 -7.71 23.70 -8.03
C GLU A 194 -7.53 24.94 -8.92
N ILE A 195 -7.12 24.75 -10.17
CA ILE A 195 -6.93 25.85 -11.15
C ILE A 195 -8.27 26.54 -11.45
N LYS A 196 -9.34 25.78 -11.69
CA LYS A 196 -10.67 26.34 -11.97
C LYS A 196 -11.17 27.22 -10.83
N LEU A 197 -10.98 26.79 -9.58
CA LEU A 197 -11.35 27.57 -8.39
C LEU A 197 -10.57 28.89 -8.30
N LYS A 198 -9.25 28.86 -8.53
CA LYS A 198 -8.42 30.08 -8.51
C LYS A 198 -8.85 31.08 -9.57
N ASN A 199 -9.10 30.62 -10.79
CA ASN A 199 -9.51 31.49 -11.90
C ASN A 199 -10.88 32.16 -11.66
N ASN A 200 -11.77 31.52 -10.89
CA ASN A 200 -13.06 32.12 -10.54
C ASN A 200 -12.91 33.21 -9.48
N LEU A 201 -11.97 33.05 -8.53
CA LEU A 201 -11.71 34.03 -7.46
C LEU A 201 -10.98 35.29 -7.95
N THR A 202 -10.22 35.19 -9.05
CA THR A 202 -9.53 36.35 -9.65
C THR A 202 -10.39 37.15 -10.61
N LYS A 203 -11.62 36.70 -10.90
CA LYS A 203 -12.57 37.36 -11.82
C LYS A 203 -13.61 38.22 -11.10
N THR A 204 -13.53 38.33 -9.77
CA THR A 204 -14.33 39.20 -8.89
C THR A 204 -13.46 40.30 -8.35
#